data_AF-A0A6J4PIS0-F1
#
_entry.id   AF-A0A6J4PIS0-F1
#
_cell.length_a   1.000
_cell.length_b   1.000
_cell.length_c   1.000
_cell.angle_alpha   90.00
_cell.angle_beta   90.00
_cell.angle_gamma   90.00
#
_symmetry.space_group_name_H-M   'P 1'
#
loop_
_entity.id
_entity.type
_entity.pdbx_description
1 polymer ?
#
loop_
_entity_poly.entity_id
_entity_poly.type
_entity_poly.pdbx_seq_one_letter_code
_entity_poly.pdbx_strand_id
1 'polypeptide(L)'
;MPQPDVVVVGAGTAGCALAARLADAGRSVLLLEAGPVPVGAADWPAEIRDATSLAATAPGHPANWDLVAEVVPGRSVRVPRGRIAGGSSALNAAVW
;
A
#
# COMPACT_ATOMS: atom_id res chain seq x y z
N MET A 1 -20.15 12.29 9.37
CA MET A 1 -19.83 10.91 9.78
C MET A 1 -19.68 10.91 11.30
N PRO A 2 -20.17 9.90 12.03
CA PRO A 2 -19.83 9.74 13.44
C PRO A 2 -18.30 9.67 13.61
N GLN A 3 -17.79 10.15 14.75
CA GLN A 3 -16.36 10.15 15.07
C GLN A 3 -15.86 8.70 15.20
N PRO A 4 -14.75 8.31 14.53
CA PRO A 4 -14.21 6.97 14.64
C PRO A 4 -13.51 6.76 15.99
N ASP A 5 -13.57 5.53 16.51
CA ASP A 5 -12.83 5.11 17.70
C ASP A 5 -11.32 5.00 17.44
N VAL A 6 -10.96 4.62 16.21
CA VAL A 6 -9.57 4.40 15.79
C VAL A 6 -9.37 4.95 14.38
N VAL A 7 -8.27 5.68 14.19
CA VAL A 7 -7.77 6.06 12.86
C VAL A 7 -6.54 5.23 12.55
N VAL A 8 -6.58 4.46 11.47
CA VAL A 8 -5.43 3.72 10.94
C VAL A 8 -4.92 4.47 9.72
N VAL A 9 -3.63 4.85 9.74
CA VAL A 9 -3.00 5.60 8.64
C VAL A 9 -2.11 4.66 7.83
N GLY A 10 -2.48 4.44 6.58
CA GLY A 10 -1.84 3.54 5.63
C GLY A 10 -2.62 2.23 5.48
N ALA A 11 -3.23 2.01 4.31
CA ALA A 11 -3.90 0.76 3.95
C ALA A 11 -2.91 -0.26 3.35
N GLY A 12 -1.76 -0.44 4.01
CA GLY A 12 -0.77 -1.45 3.63
C GLY A 12 -1.07 -2.83 4.23
N THR A 13 -0.14 -3.78 4.06
CA THR A 13 -0.23 -5.16 4.58
C THR A 13 -0.68 -5.21 6.05
N ALA A 14 -0.04 -4.43 6.92
CA ALA A 14 -0.39 -4.38 8.34
C ALA A 14 -1.67 -3.57 8.61
N GLY A 15 -1.85 -2.43 7.92
CA GLY A 15 -2.97 -1.52 8.15
C GLY A 15 -4.32 -2.12 7.78
N CYS A 16 -4.42 -2.79 6.62
CA CYS A 16 -5.63 -3.50 6.22
C CYS A 16 -5.98 -4.61 7.22
N ALA A 17 -5.00 -5.43 7.61
CA ALA A 17 -5.21 -6.50 8.58
C ALA A 17 -5.66 -5.94 9.94
N LEU A 18 -5.01 -4.90 10.45
CA LEU A 18 -5.35 -4.26 11.71
C LEU A 18 -6.77 -3.66 11.68
N ALA A 19 -7.09 -2.89 10.63
CA ALA A 19 -8.38 -2.24 10.49
C ALA A 19 -9.53 -3.27 10.45
N ALA A 20 -9.35 -4.36 9.69
CA ALA A 20 -10.32 -5.45 9.64
C ALA A 20 -10.54 -6.09 11.02
N ARG A 21 -9.46 -6.41 11.75
CA ARG A 21 -9.57 -7.01 13.09
C ARG A 21 -10.22 -6.08 14.12
N LEU A 22 -9.95 -4.77 14.04
CA LEU A 22 -10.59 -3.79 14.92
C LEU A 22 -12.09 -3.65 14.61
N ALA A 23 -12.47 -3.68 13.34
CA ALA A 23 -13.86 -3.65 12.92
C ALA A 23 -14.62 -4.92 13.38
N ASP A 24 -14.01 -6.11 13.22
CA ASP A 24 -14.56 -7.37 13.72
C ASP A 24 -14.77 -7.36 15.25
N ALA A 25 -13.93 -6.62 15.98
CA ALA A 25 -14.05 -6.40 17.42
C ALA A 25 -15.09 -5.33 17.80
N GLY A 26 -15.86 -4.81 16.85
CA GLY A 26 -16.94 -3.84 17.07
C GLY A 26 -16.49 -2.39 17.18
N ARG A 27 -15.25 -2.05 16.78
CA ARG A 27 -14.76 -0.67 16.76
C ARG A 27 -15.14 0.04 15.46
N SER A 28 -15.50 1.31 15.54
CA SER A 28 -15.58 2.18 14.37
C SER A 28 -14.17 2.62 13.94
N VAL A 29 -13.78 2.28 12.70
CA VAL A 29 -12.42 2.49 12.20
C VAL A 29 -12.44 3.38 10.97
N LEU A 30 -11.62 4.43 10.97
CA LEU A 30 -11.29 5.18 9.76
C LEU A 30 -9.93 4.72 9.26
N LEU A 31 -9.90 4.05 8.10
CA LEU A 31 -8.67 3.67 7.41
C LEU A 31 -8.36 4.71 6.33
N LEU A 32 -7.18 5.31 6.40
CA LEU A 32 -6.71 6.31 5.43
C LEU A 32 -5.61 5.71 4.55
N GLU A 33 -5.67 5.95 3.25
CA GLU A 33 -4.64 5.61 2.28
C GLU A 33 -4.28 6.83 1.46
N ALA A 34 -2.98 7.03 1.22
CA ALA A 34 -2.47 8.18 0.47
C ALA A 34 -2.55 7.98 -1.05
N GLY A 35 -2.62 6.73 -1.49
CA GLY A 35 -2.80 6.33 -2.87
C GLY A 35 -4.23 5.98 -3.27
N PRO A 36 -4.42 5.44 -4.48
CA PRO A 36 -5.71 4.96 -4.95
C PRO A 36 -6.26 3.83 -4.07
N VAL A 37 -7.60 3.75 -3.97
CA VAL A 37 -8.32 2.67 -3.27
C VAL A 37 -9.24 1.98 -4.27
N PRO A 38 -8.70 1.16 -5.19
CA PRO A 38 -9.49 0.42 -6.17
C PRO A 38 -10.41 -0.60 -5.48
N VAL A 39 -11.68 -0.67 -5.91
CA VAL A 39 -12.69 -1.54 -5.30
C VAL A 39 -12.98 -2.74 -6.21
N GLY A 40 -13.13 -2.50 -7.51
CA GLY A 40 -13.29 -3.54 -8.51
C GLY A 40 -11.98 -3.92 -9.20
N ALA A 41 -11.91 -5.14 -9.75
CA ALA A 41 -10.74 -5.62 -10.49
C ALA A 41 -10.35 -4.74 -11.70
N ALA A 42 -11.32 -4.02 -12.28
CA ALA A 42 -11.08 -3.09 -13.38
C ALA A 42 -10.45 -1.75 -12.94
N ASP A 43 -10.56 -1.40 -11.65
CA ASP A 43 -10.04 -0.14 -11.10
C ASP A 43 -8.54 -0.22 -10.77
N TRP A 44 -7.99 -1.43 -10.74
CA TRP A 44 -6.57 -1.67 -10.48
C TRP A 44 -5.71 -1.35 -11.72
N PRO A 45 -4.55 -0.68 -11.53
CA PRO A 45 -3.55 -0.54 -12.59
C PRO A 45 -3.18 -1.89 -13.20
N ALA A 46 -3.05 -1.94 -14.53
CA ALA A 46 -2.80 -3.19 -15.24
C ALA A 46 -1.51 -3.87 -14.78
N GLU A 47 -0.49 -3.06 -14.48
CA GLU A 47 0.83 -3.42 -14.01
C GLU A 47 0.84 -4.07 -12.61
N ILE A 48 -0.24 -3.91 -11.84
CA ILE A 48 -0.41 -4.49 -10.50
C ILE A 48 -1.19 -5.81 -10.53
N ARG A 49 -2.04 -6.02 -11.55
CA ARG A 49 -2.88 -7.22 -11.64
C ARG A 49 -2.11 -8.47 -12.03
N ASP A 50 -0.92 -8.30 -12.61
CA ASP A 50 -0.01 -9.39 -12.94
C ASP A 50 1.07 -9.51 -11.87
N ALA A 51 0.90 -10.48 -10.96
CA ALA A 51 1.84 -10.73 -9.87
C ALA A 51 3.24 -11.20 -10.33
N THR A 52 3.39 -11.61 -11.60
CA THR A 52 4.70 -11.96 -12.18
C THR A 52 5.48 -10.72 -12.64
N SER A 53 4.84 -9.57 -12.70
CA SER A 53 5.42 -8.29 -13.09
C SER A 53 5.78 -7.44 -11.87
N LEU A 54 6.92 -6.75 -11.96
CA LEU A 54 7.31 -5.71 -11.00
C LEU A 54 7.27 -4.31 -11.63
N ALA A 55 6.56 -4.13 -12.75
CA ALA A 55 6.50 -2.86 -13.48
C ALA A 55 6.02 -1.69 -12.60
N ALA A 56 5.09 -1.95 -11.68
CA ALA A 56 4.58 -0.93 -10.76
C ALA A 56 5.60 -0.49 -9.67
N THR A 57 6.74 -1.19 -9.54
CA THR A 57 7.87 -0.77 -8.68
C THR A 57 8.82 0.21 -9.38
N ALA A 58 8.60 0.48 -10.66
CA ALA A 58 9.44 1.39 -11.42
C ALA A 58 9.44 2.80 -10.80
N PRO A 59 10.57 3.53 -10.93
CA PRO A 59 10.65 4.95 -10.61
C PRO A 59 9.51 5.78 -11.20
N GLY A 60 8.91 6.65 -10.40
CA GLY A 60 7.83 7.56 -10.83
C GLY A 60 6.46 6.92 -11.09
N HIS A 61 6.29 5.60 -10.90
CA HIS A 61 4.98 4.97 -11.02
C HIS A 61 4.00 5.57 -9.98
N PRO A 62 2.75 5.92 -10.34
CA PRO A 62 1.84 6.66 -9.45
C PRO A 62 1.45 5.88 -8.18
N ALA A 63 1.51 4.54 -8.22
CA ALA A 63 1.27 3.67 -7.08
C ALA A 63 2.54 3.36 -6.27
N ASN A 64 3.68 3.99 -6.56
CA ASN A 64 4.95 3.79 -5.89
C ASN A 64 5.41 5.11 -5.26
N TRP A 65 5.71 5.10 -3.96
CA TRP A 65 6.34 6.24 -3.30
C TRP A 65 7.74 6.52 -3.82
N ASP A 66 8.41 5.52 -4.39
CA ASP A 66 9.71 5.67 -5.05
C ASP A 66 10.74 6.38 -4.16
N LEU A 67 10.83 5.90 -2.91
CA LEU A 67 11.67 6.52 -1.90
C LEU A 67 13.15 6.35 -2.26
N VAL A 68 13.98 7.26 -1.76
CA VAL A 68 15.44 7.16 -1.85
C VAL A 68 15.99 7.01 -0.44
N ALA A 69 16.79 5.97 -0.22
CA ALA A 69 17.45 5.71 1.05
C ALA A 69 18.97 5.71 0.85
N GLU A 70 19.70 6.40 1.73
CA GLU A 70 21.14 6.24 1.84
C GLU A 70 21.42 4.97 2.66
N VAL A 71 22.10 3.99 2.04
CA VAL A 71 22.39 2.69 2.69
C VAL A 71 23.75 2.66 3.35
N VAL A 72 24.71 3.39 2.78
CA VAL A 72 26.04 3.69 3.33
C VAL A 72 26.46 5.08 2.86
N PRO A 73 27.41 5.75 3.54
CA PRO A 73 27.86 7.08 3.16
C PRO A 73 28.18 7.21 1.65
N GLY A 74 27.49 8.12 0.97
CA GLY A 74 27.68 8.40 -0.45
C GLY A 74 27.04 7.38 -1.40
N ARG A 75 26.27 6.40 -0.90
CA ARG A 75 25.54 5.42 -1.72
C ARG A 75 24.05 5.42 -1.35
N SER A 76 23.25 5.86 -2.30
CA SER A 76 21.80 5.81 -2.21
C SER A 76 21.21 4.75 -3.13
N VAL A 77 20.10 4.16 -2.71
CA VAL A 77 19.29 3.23 -3.51
C VAL A 77 17.84 3.69 -3.52
N ARG A 78 17.12 3.34 -4.59
CA ARG A 78 15.67 3.51 -4.65
C ARG A 78 14.99 2.34 -3.95
N VAL A 79 14.01 2.65 -3.11
CA VAL A 79 13.26 1.70 -2.31
C VAL A 79 11.78 1.84 -2.70
N PRO A 80 11.26 0.96 -3.57
CA PRO A 80 9.86 1.02 -3.94
C PRO A 80 9.00 0.71 -2.71
N ARG A 81 7.96 1.53 -2.50
CA ARG A 81 6.97 1.33 -1.45
C ARG A 81 5.60 1.60 -2.03
N GLY A 82 4.69 0.64 -1.88
CA GLY A 82 3.32 0.80 -2.38
C GLY A 82 2.60 2.01 -1.79
N ARG A 83 2.02 2.81 -2.67
CA ARG A 83 1.16 3.97 -2.44
C ARG A 83 -0.18 3.68 -3.12
N ILE A 84 -0.90 2.71 -2.58
CA ILE A 84 -2.18 2.19 -3.06
C ILE A 84 -2.72 1.27 -1.97
N ALA A 85 -4.04 1.02 -1.93
CA ALA A 85 -4.60 0.00 -1.05
C ALA A 85 -3.87 -1.35 -1.22
N GLY A 86 -3.58 -2.04 -0.12
CA GLY A 86 -2.66 -3.19 -0.07
C GLY A 86 -1.19 -2.82 0.15
N GLY A 87 -0.81 -1.57 -0.08
CA GLY A 87 0.55 -1.05 0.12
C GLY A 87 1.59 -1.85 -0.66
N SER A 88 2.71 -2.19 -0.02
CA SER A 88 3.79 -2.92 -0.71
C SER A 88 3.40 -4.35 -1.09
N SER A 89 2.38 -4.95 -0.47
CA SER A 89 1.84 -6.24 -0.92
C SER A 89 1.15 -6.15 -2.27
N ALA A 90 0.65 -4.97 -2.68
CA ALA A 90 0.09 -4.78 -4.01
C ALA A 90 1.17 -4.70 -5.10
N LEU A 91 2.43 -4.40 -4.75
CA LEU A 91 3.51 -4.24 -5.73
C LEU A 91 4.54 -5.38 -5.69
N ASN A 92 4.43 -6.31 -4.74
CA ASN A 92 5.44 -7.34 -4.55
C ASN A 92 5.28 -8.48 -5.58
N ALA A 93 6.26 -9.38 -5.61
CA ALA A 93 6.25 -10.54 -6.51
C ALA A 93 5.36 -11.70 -6.02
N ALA A 94 4.48 -11.46 -5.04
CA ALA A 94 3.62 -12.48 -4.41
C ALA A 94 4.34 -13.77 -3.92
N VAL A 95 5.65 -13.69 -3.67
CA VAL A 95 6.44 -14.80 -3.09
C VAL A 95 6.13 -14.90 -1.59
N TRP A 96 5.91 -16.13 -1.11
CA TRP A 96 5.64 -16.45 0.29
C TRP A 96 6.75 -17.32 0.88
#